data_AF-W1P8A5-F1
#
_entry.id   AF-W1P8A5-F1
#
_cell.length_a   1.000
_cell.length_b   1.000
_cell.length_c   1.000
_cell.angle_alpha   90.00
_cell.angle_beta   90.00
_cell.angle_gamma   90.00
#
_symmetry.space_group_name_H-M   'P 1'
#
loop_
_entity.id
_entity.type
_entity.pdbx_description
1 polymer ?
#
loop_
_entity_poly.entity_id
_entity_poly.type
_entity_poly.pdbx_seq_one_letter_code
_entity_poly.pdbx_strand_id
1 'polypeptide(L)'
;MDPICQDVPLCLSNFMDTFVDFTVSGLFLSPEKTQQQQNSTYPSLPRLLAGDLHGYLEKAKQALKMAKIFDENDHSIASGSMIMKLGDILDKGGEELKLLYFLEKLKQDAEKSNRKLLILQGNHESLNIQGDFKYVIKVGPEEFNYWGD
;
A
#
# COMPACT_ATOMS: atom_id res chain seq x y z
N MET A 1 18.88 -5.31 -13.67
CA MET A 1 17.46 -4.91 -13.64
C MET A 1 16.91 -5.16 -15.03
N ASP A 2 15.74 -5.75 -15.14
CA ASP A 2 15.12 -6.04 -16.44
C ASP A 2 14.87 -4.74 -17.23
N PRO A 3 15.13 -4.71 -18.56
CA PRO A 3 14.93 -3.51 -19.38
C PRO A 3 13.48 -3.01 -19.34
N ILE A 4 12.53 -3.91 -19.11
CA ILE A 4 11.09 -3.63 -19.04
C ILE A 4 10.76 -2.66 -17.89
N CYS A 5 11.48 -2.74 -16.76
CA CYS A 5 11.22 -1.88 -15.61
C CYS A 5 11.85 -0.48 -15.73
N GLN A 6 12.81 -0.27 -16.64
CA GLN A 6 13.45 1.04 -16.81
C GLN A 6 12.62 1.98 -17.70
N ASP A 7 11.82 1.43 -18.62
CA ASP A 7 11.05 2.20 -19.59
C ASP A 7 9.56 1.82 -19.56
N VAL A 8 8.93 1.85 -18.38
CA VAL A 8 7.48 1.74 -18.30
C VAL A 8 6.88 2.96 -19.04
N PRO A 9 6.09 2.76 -20.12
CA PRO A 9 5.53 3.88 -20.85
C PRO A 9 4.66 4.74 -19.93
N LEU A 10 4.82 6.07 -20.00
CA LEU A 10 4.05 7.02 -19.18
C LEU A 10 2.52 6.80 -19.28
N CYS A 11 2.04 6.32 -20.43
CA CYS A 11 0.64 5.94 -20.62
C CYS A 11 0.21 4.82 -19.66
N LEU A 12 1.04 3.79 -19.48
CA LEU A 12 0.74 2.65 -18.62
C LEU A 12 0.77 3.05 -17.14
N SER A 13 1.74 3.86 -16.72
CA SER A 13 1.79 4.37 -15.34
C SER A 13 0.57 5.23 -15.03
N ASN A 14 0.20 6.14 -15.94
CA ASN A 14 -0.97 7.01 -15.75
C ASN A 14 -2.28 6.22 -15.72
N PHE A 15 -2.40 5.17 -16.53
CA PHE A 15 -3.56 4.28 -16.50
C PHE A 15 -3.66 3.54 -15.16
N MET A 16 -2.55 2.97 -14.67
CA MET A 16 -2.51 2.31 -13.36
C MET A 16 -2.87 3.28 -12.23
N ASP A 17 -2.30 4.49 -12.22
CA ASP A 17 -2.61 5.50 -11.21
C ASP A 17 -4.09 5.91 -11.25
N THR A 18 -4.63 6.13 -12.46
CA THR A 18 -6.05 6.49 -12.64
C THR A 18 -6.98 5.37 -12.16
N PHE A 19 -6.63 4.12 -12.47
CA PHE A 19 -7.40 2.95 -12.06
C PHE A 19 -7.40 2.77 -10.54
N VAL A 20 -6.23 2.86 -9.91
CA VAL A 20 -6.09 2.81 -8.44
C VAL A 20 -6.87 3.95 -7.79
N ASP A 21 -6.75 5.17 -8.32
CA ASP A 21 -7.49 6.31 -7.79
C ASP A 21 -9.00 6.14 -7.90
N PHE A 22 -9.49 5.68 -9.06
CA PHE A 22 -10.91 5.43 -9.25
C PHE A 22 -11.42 4.35 -8.29
N THR A 23 -10.71 3.24 -8.16
CA THR A 23 -11.13 2.14 -7.28
C THR A 23 -11.18 2.57 -5.81
N VAL A 24 -10.19 3.35 -5.35
CA VAL A 24 -10.08 3.78 -3.95
C VAL A 24 -11.00 4.95 -3.60
N SER A 25 -11.11 5.93 -4.49
CA SER A 25 -11.76 7.20 -4.19
C SER A 25 -13.09 7.43 -4.94
N GLY A 26 -13.39 6.60 -5.94
CA GLY A 26 -14.51 6.81 -6.85
C GLY A 26 -14.33 7.96 -7.85
N LEU A 27 -13.17 8.64 -7.82
CA LEU A 27 -12.86 9.75 -8.72
C LEU A 27 -12.09 9.26 -9.93
N PHE A 28 -12.66 9.48 -11.11
CA PHE A 28 -11.96 9.30 -12.38
C PHE A 28 -11.14 10.58 -12.64
N LEU A 29 -9.81 10.46 -12.77
CA LEU A 29 -8.86 11.57 -12.84
C LEU A 29 -8.84 12.41 -11.55
N SER A 30 -8.15 11.91 -10.50
CA SER A 30 -7.82 12.71 -9.32
C SER A 30 -7.17 14.04 -9.74
N PRO A 31 -7.40 15.14 -8.98
CA PRO A 31 -6.66 16.37 -9.21
C PRO A 31 -5.16 16.06 -9.18
N GLU A 32 -4.39 16.68 -10.09
CA GLU A 32 -2.98 16.37 -10.36
C GLU A 32 -2.24 15.93 -9.09
N LYS A 33 -1.96 14.62 -8.96
CA LYS A 33 -0.95 14.15 -8.02
C LYS A 33 0.36 14.76 -8.49
N THR A 34 0.83 15.78 -7.78
CA THR A 34 2.20 16.27 -7.98
C THR A 34 3.09 15.05 -7.78
N GLN A 35 3.86 14.66 -8.80
CA GLN A 35 4.87 13.61 -8.65
C GLN A 35 5.88 14.12 -7.61
N GLN A 36 5.59 13.85 -6.34
CA GLN A 36 6.43 14.30 -5.25
C GLN A 36 7.67 13.42 -5.28
N GLN A 37 8.81 14.06 -5.55
CA GLN A 37 10.10 13.42 -5.44
C GLN A 37 10.20 12.80 -4.04
N GLN A 38 10.30 11.48 -3.99
CA GLN A 38 10.41 10.78 -2.73
C GLN A 38 11.76 11.12 -2.12
N ASN A 39 11.76 11.96 -1.08
CA ASN A 39 12.97 12.19 -0.30
C ASN A 39 13.41 10.85 0.31
N SER A 40 14.69 10.53 0.18
CA SER A 40 15.30 9.38 0.86
C SER A 40 15.57 9.64 2.34
N THR A 41 15.50 10.92 2.75
CA THR A 41 15.75 11.38 4.12
C THR A 41 14.52 12.10 4.64
N TYR A 42 14.10 11.70 5.84
CA TYR A 42 13.01 12.34 6.56
C TYR A 42 13.52 12.83 7.93
N PRO A 43 12.98 13.94 8.46
CA PRO A 43 13.29 14.34 9.81
C PRO A 43 12.91 13.24 10.80
N SER A 44 13.62 13.15 11.92
CA SER A 44 13.29 12.20 12.98
C SER A 44 11.85 12.42 13.45
N LEU A 45 10.98 11.45 13.19
CA LEU A 45 9.58 11.51 13.59
C LEU A 45 9.35 10.81 14.93
N PRO A 46 8.28 11.16 15.67
CA PRO A 46 7.98 10.52 16.95
C PRO A 46 7.62 9.03 16.83
N ARG A 47 7.17 8.58 15.66
CA ARG A 47 6.65 7.22 15.43
C ARG A 47 7.04 6.69 14.05
N LEU A 48 7.76 5.56 14.04
CA LEU A 48 8.05 4.74 12.87
C LEU A 48 7.44 3.35 13.08
N LEU A 49 6.62 2.90 12.14
CA LEU A 49 6.12 1.53 12.11
C LEU A 49 6.71 0.83 10.88
N ALA A 50 7.28 -0.36 11.08
CA ALA A 50 7.80 -1.19 10.00
C ALA A 50 7.34 -2.63 10.20
N GLY A 51 6.97 -3.30 9.11
CA GLY A 51 6.58 -4.71 9.17
C GLY A 51 6.20 -5.30 7.82
N ASP A 52 6.28 -6.63 7.78
CA ASP A 52 5.93 -7.48 6.64
C ASP A 52 4.50 -7.97 6.87
N LEU A 53 3.58 -7.60 5.98
CA LEU A 53 2.15 -7.78 6.22
C LEU A 53 1.61 -9.07 5.61
N HIS A 54 2.19 -9.52 4.49
CA HIS A 54 1.90 -10.82 3.87
C HIS A 54 0.41 -11.12 3.77
N GLY A 55 -0.37 -10.19 3.20
CA GLY A 55 -1.79 -10.37 2.93
C GLY A 55 -2.67 -10.58 4.17
N TYR A 56 -2.20 -10.28 5.39
CA TYR A 56 -3.00 -10.43 6.61
C TYR A 56 -3.64 -9.11 7.03
N LEU A 57 -4.78 -8.75 6.44
CA LEU A 57 -5.46 -7.47 6.70
C LEU A 57 -5.79 -7.28 8.18
N GLU A 58 -6.42 -8.28 8.81
CA GLU A 58 -6.87 -8.14 10.20
C GLU A 58 -5.70 -8.03 11.19
N LYS A 59 -4.57 -8.72 10.91
CA LYS A 59 -3.35 -8.57 11.72
C LYS A 59 -2.72 -7.19 11.53
N ALA A 60 -2.75 -6.65 10.30
CA ALA A 60 -2.29 -5.29 10.03
C ALA A 60 -3.10 -4.27 10.84
N LYS A 61 -4.43 -4.37 10.83
CA LYS A 61 -5.31 -3.51 11.65
C LYS A 61 -5.02 -3.64 13.14
N GLN A 62 -4.85 -4.86 13.65
CA GLN A 62 -4.48 -5.08 15.05
C GLN A 62 -3.15 -4.40 15.41
N ALA A 63 -2.14 -4.50 14.55
CA ALA A 63 -0.85 -3.83 14.75
C ALA A 63 -1.02 -2.30 14.79
N LEU A 64 -1.86 -1.72 13.92
CA LEU A 64 -2.15 -0.29 13.91
C LEU A 64 -2.87 0.18 15.18
N LYS A 65 -3.80 -0.63 15.71
CA LYS A 65 -4.47 -0.37 17.00
C LYS A 65 -3.47 -0.42 18.16
N MET A 66 -2.62 -1.45 18.21
CA MET A 66 -1.57 -1.57 19.22
C MET A 66 -0.58 -0.39 19.19
N ALA A 67 -0.26 0.10 18.00
CA ALA A 67 0.57 1.28 17.79
C ALA A 67 -0.14 2.62 18.09
N LYS A 68 -1.41 2.59 18.51
CA LYS A 68 -2.27 3.76 18.77
C LYS A 68 -2.37 4.68 17.56
N ILE A 69 -2.42 4.08 16.39
CA ILE A 69 -2.64 4.76 15.12
C ILE A 69 -4.13 4.77 14.83
N PHE A 70 -4.79 3.65 15.10
CA PHE A 70 -6.22 3.43 14.91
C PHE A 70 -6.90 3.22 16.27
N ASP A 71 -8.17 3.60 16.37
CA ASP A 71 -9.05 3.21 17.47
C ASP A 71 -9.66 1.82 17.24
N GLU A 72 -10.49 1.36 18.18
CA GLU A 72 -11.17 0.06 18.07
C GLU A 72 -12.14 -0.04 16.89
N ASN A 73 -12.62 1.09 16.36
CA ASN A 73 -13.56 1.19 15.25
C ASN A 73 -12.86 1.40 13.90
N ASP A 74 -11.55 1.15 13.82
CA ASP A 74 -10.70 1.36 12.64
C ASP A 74 -10.63 2.83 12.18
N HIS A 75 -10.89 3.80 13.07
CA HIS A 75 -10.67 5.21 12.78
C HIS A 75 -9.24 5.63 13.13
N SER A 76 -8.59 6.33 12.21
CA SER A 76 -7.26 6.88 12.45
C SER A 76 -7.27 7.99 13.52
N ILE A 77 -6.58 7.77 14.63
CA ILE A 77 -6.44 8.69 15.78
C ILE A 77 -5.01 9.26 15.95
N ALA A 78 -4.06 8.90 15.08
CA ALA A 78 -2.67 9.33 15.22
C ALA A 78 -2.52 10.86 15.11
N SER A 79 -1.96 11.48 16.16
CA SER A 79 -1.51 12.87 16.15
C SER A 79 -0.04 13.01 15.73
N GLY A 80 0.26 13.99 14.87
CA GLY A 80 1.60 14.30 14.37
C GLY A 80 2.01 13.48 13.14
N SER A 81 3.16 13.84 12.54
CA SER A 81 3.68 13.16 11.35
C SER A 81 4.18 11.76 11.71
N MET A 82 3.66 10.76 10.99
CA MET A 82 4.03 9.35 11.09
C MET A 82 4.64 8.94 9.77
N ILE A 83 5.69 8.10 9.81
CA ILE A 83 6.18 7.33 8.67
C ILE A 83 5.93 5.85 8.97
N MET A 84 5.26 5.18 8.05
CA MET A 84 5.15 3.73 8.06
C MET A 84 5.93 3.21 6.86
N LYS A 85 6.85 2.28 7.10
CA LYS A 85 7.61 1.56 6.06
C LYS A 85 7.07 0.15 5.98
N LEU A 86 6.26 -0.11 4.96
CA LEU A 86 5.74 -1.44 4.69
C LEU A 86 6.41 -1.97 3.43
N GLY A 87 6.91 -3.19 3.47
CA GLY A 87 7.27 -4.00 2.32
C GLY A 87 6.75 -5.41 2.58
N ASP A 88 6.85 -6.32 1.62
CA ASP A 88 6.33 -7.69 1.79
C ASP A 88 4.85 -7.66 2.18
N ILE A 89 4.09 -6.90 1.40
CA ILE A 89 2.63 -6.77 1.53
C ILE A 89 1.97 -8.01 0.95
N LEU A 90 2.51 -8.55 -0.14
CA LEU A 90 1.94 -9.69 -0.85
C LEU A 90 2.33 -11.05 -0.22
N ASP A 91 1.61 -12.08 -0.67
CA ASP A 91 1.77 -13.51 -0.39
C ASP A 91 1.36 -13.97 1.02
N LYS A 92 1.10 -15.28 1.17
CA LYS A 92 0.81 -16.03 2.42
C LYS A 92 -0.52 -15.74 3.13
N GLY A 93 -1.15 -14.59 2.92
CA GLY A 93 -2.27 -14.13 3.73
C GLY A 93 -3.66 -14.40 3.16
N GLY A 94 -3.82 -14.32 1.84
CA GLY A 94 -5.11 -14.52 1.18
C GLY A 94 -6.07 -13.31 1.22
N GLU A 95 -5.64 -12.18 1.78
CA GLU A 95 -6.36 -10.89 1.74
C GLU A 95 -5.49 -9.78 1.10
N GLU A 96 -4.66 -10.15 0.13
CA GLU A 96 -3.68 -9.26 -0.51
C GLU A 96 -4.33 -8.03 -1.15
N LEU A 97 -5.42 -8.21 -1.90
CA LEU A 97 -6.14 -7.10 -2.55
C LEU A 97 -6.79 -6.16 -1.55
N LYS A 98 -7.50 -6.70 -0.56
CA LYS A 98 -8.11 -5.87 0.49
C LYS A 98 -7.06 -5.11 1.27
N LEU A 99 -5.92 -5.74 1.53
CA LEU A 99 -4.80 -5.10 2.21
C LEU A 99 -4.21 -3.96 1.36
N LEU A 100 -3.95 -4.18 0.07
CA LEU A 100 -3.49 -3.12 -0.84
C LEU A 100 -4.46 -1.93 -0.86
N TYR A 101 -5.76 -2.21 -0.98
CA TYR A 101 -6.80 -1.18 -0.96
C TYR A 101 -6.82 -0.39 0.36
N PHE A 102 -6.75 -1.12 1.48
CA PHE A 102 -6.69 -0.54 2.81
C PHE A 102 -5.48 0.40 2.97
N LEU A 103 -4.30 -0.01 2.50
CA LEU A 103 -3.08 0.79 2.57
C LEU A 103 -3.14 2.04 1.68
N GLU A 104 -3.70 1.95 0.48
CA GLU A 104 -3.85 3.13 -0.40
C GLU A 104 -4.86 4.12 0.18
N LYS A 105 -5.98 3.65 0.74
CA LYS A 105 -6.94 4.51 1.46
C LYS A 105 -6.27 5.20 2.66
N LEU A 106 -5.50 4.44 3.45
CA LEU A 106 -4.76 4.97 4.58
C LEU A 106 -3.73 6.03 4.15
N LYS A 107 -3.04 5.83 3.02
CA LYS A 107 -2.11 6.81 2.46
C LYS A 107 -2.81 8.11 2.12
N GLN A 108 -3.95 8.06 1.42
CA GLN A 108 -4.73 9.26 1.10
C GLN A 108 -5.20 10.01 2.35
N ASP A 109 -5.67 9.28 3.38
CA ASP A 109 -6.11 9.89 4.63
C ASP A 109 -4.95 10.47 5.47
N ALA A 110 -3.77 9.84 5.39
CA ALA A 110 -2.55 10.38 5.97
C ALA A 110 -2.16 11.70 5.30
N GLU A 111 -2.17 11.77 3.97
CA GLU A 111 -1.83 12.97 3.19
C GLU A 111 -2.76 14.15 3.53
N LYS A 112 -4.08 13.93 3.60
CA LYS A 112 -5.07 14.94 4.02
C LYS A 112 -4.81 15.51 5.42
N SER A 113 -4.15 14.72 6.27
CA SER A 113 -3.86 15.07 7.66
C SER A 113 -2.41 15.55 7.87
N ASN A 114 -1.66 15.86 6.81
CA ASN A 114 -0.24 16.22 6.85
C ASN A 114 0.65 15.14 7.53
N ARG A 115 0.29 13.88 7.33
CA ARG A 115 1.05 12.68 7.72
C ARG A 115 1.56 11.98 6.47
N LYS A 116 2.52 11.06 6.59
CA LYS A 116 3.15 10.43 5.42
C LYS A 116 3.26 8.91 5.53
N LEU A 117 2.49 8.18 4.73
CA LEU A 117 2.68 6.73 4.59
C LEU A 117 3.74 6.45 3.51
N LEU A 118 4.78 5.67 3.82
CA LEU A 118 5.83 5.29 2.85
C LEU A 118 5.76 3.79 2.57
N ILE A 119 5.03 3.41 1.53
CA ILE A 119 5.03 2.03 1.06
C ILE A 119 6.31 1.81 0.25
N LEU A 120 7.12 0.85 0.67
CA LEU A 120 8.34 0.46 -0.02
C LEU A 120 8.16 -0.90 -0.68
N GLN A 121 8.97 -1.15 -1.71
CA GLN A 121 9.01 -2.45 -2.38
C GLN A 121 9.79 -3.45 -1.51
N GLY A 122 9.16 -4.58 -1.19
CA GLY A 122 9.81 -5.74 -0.57
C GLY A 122 10.31 -6.75 -1.59
N ASN A 123 10.87 -7.85 -1.09
CA ASN A 123 11.29 -8.96 -1.94
C ASN A 123 10.08 -9.71 -2.50
N HIS A 124 8.98 -9.83 -1.76
CA HIS A 124 7.78 -10.50 -2.26
C HIS A 124 7.13 -9.74 -3.43
N GLU A 125 7.09 -8.41 -3.39
CA GLU A 125 6.64 -7.61 -4.54
C GLU A 125 7.55 -7.83 -5.76
N SER A 126 8.86 -7.83 -5.55
CA SER A 126 9.85 -8.06 -6.62
C SER A 126 9.71 -9.45 -7.27
N LEU A 127 9.46 -10.48 -6.45
CA LEU A 127 9.25 -11.85 -6.93
C LEU A 127 7.96 -11.97 -7.74
N ASN A 128 6.86 -11.38 -7.26
CA ASN A 128 5.58 -11.36 -7.97
C ASN A 128 5.71 -10.66 -9.35
N ILE A 129 6.41 -9.52 -9.42
CA ILE A 129 6.66 -8.81 -10.68
C ILE A 129 7.48 -9.66 -11.66
N GLN A 130 8.42 -10.46 -11.15
CA GLN A 130 9.25 -11.38 -11.95
C GLN A 130 8.52 -12.67 -12.34
N GLY A 131 7.28 -12.87 -11.89
CA GLY A 131 6.52 -14.11 -12.11
C GLY A 131 6.96 -15.29 -11.24
N ASP A 132 7.77 -15.06 -10.20
CA ASP A 132 8.13 -16.08 -9.22
C ASP A 132 7.10 -16.12 -8.08
N PHE A 133 6.11 -17.00 -8.26
CA PHE A 133 4.97 -17.14 -7.34
C PHE A 133 5.16 -18.23 -6.27
N LYS A 134 6.41 -18.65 -5.98
CA LYS A 134 6.66 -19.77 -5.06
C LYS A 134 6.13 -19.58 -3.62
N TYR A 135 5.85 -18.34 -3.22
CA TYR A 135 5.30 -18.01 -1.90
C TYR A 135 3.80 -17.70 -1.91
N VAL A 136 3.18 -17.67 -3.10
CA VAL A 136 1.75 -17.44 -3.26
C VAL A 136 0.99 -18.68 -2.78
N ILE A 137 0.01 -18.47 -1.91
CA ILE A 137 -0.92 -19.52 -1.48
C ILE A 137 -2.17 -19.49 -2.36
N LYS A 138 -2.85 -20.64 -2.51
CA LYS A 138 -4.02 -20.80 -3.39
C LYS A 138 -5.12 -19.75 -3.17
N VAL A 139 -5.33 -19.34 -1.91
CA VAL A 139 -6.38 -18.39 -1.53
C VAL A 139 -6.11 -16.98 -2.06
N GLY A 140 -4.85 -16.57 -2.23
CA GLY A 140 -4.53 -15.20 -2.65
C GLY A 140 -5.07 -14.88 -4.05
N PRO A 141 -4.75 -15.68 -5.08
CA PRO A 141 -5.35 -15.51 -6.41
C PRO A 141 -6.86 -15.71 -6.43
N GLU A 142 -7.44 -16.49 -5.51
CA GLU A 142 -8.89 -16.68 -5.43
C GLU A 142 -9.63 -15.40 -5.02
N GLU A 143 -8.99 -14.52 -4.25
CA GLU A 143 -9.55 -13.20 -3.88
C GLU A 143 -9.88 -12.35 -5.12
N PHE A 144 -9.06 -12.45 -6.18
CA PHE A 144 -9.25 -11.70 -7.42
C PHE A 144 -10.49 -12.13 -8.21
N ASN A 145 -11.01 -13.34 -7.98
CA ASN A 145 -12.18 -13.85 -8.71
C ASN A 145 -13.49 -13.15 -8.33
N TYR A 146 -13.53 -12.53 -7.14
CA TYR A 146 -14.71 -11.83 -6.61
C TYR A 146 -14.44 -10.34 -6.45
N TRP A 147 -13.38 -9.83 -7.10
CA TRP A 147 -13.02 -8.44 -7.02
C TRP A 147 -14.02 -7.57 -7.80
N GLY A 148 -14.74 -6.72 -7.07
CA GLY A 148 -15.73 -5.79 -7.65
C GLY A 148 -17.18 -6.28 -7.62
N ASP A 149 -17.44 -7.49 -7.08
CA ASP A 149 -18.78 -7.95 -6.67
C ASP A 149 -19.21 -7.29 -5.34
#